data_AF-A0A1S0TFD1-F1
#
_entry.id   AF-A0A1S0TFD1-F1
#
_cell.length_a   1.000
_cell.length_b   1.000
_cell.length_c   1.000
_cell.angle_alpha   90.00
_cell.angle_beta   90.00
_cell.angle_gamma   90.00
#
_symmetry.space_group_name_H-M   'P 1'
#
loop_
_entity.id
_entity.type
_entity.pdbx_description
1 polymer ?
#
loop_
_entity_poly.entity_id
_entity_poly.type
_entity_poly.pdbx_seq_one_letter_code
_entity_poly.pdbx_strand_id
1 'polypeptide(L)'
;MEADKTVSTQIEVSEITTAFATQIVPMPVCRYEILDGGPSGQPVQFGTIGQPVYHKWTCDSETVDTFCAVVHSCFVDDGNGDKVELLNADGCALDKFLLNNLEYPT
;
A
#
# COMPACT_ATOMS: atom_id res chain seq x y z
N MET A 1 -4.15 64.45 -46.20
CA MET A 1 -5.00 63.26 -46.04
C MET A 1 -4.06 62.11 -45.72
N GLU A 2 -3.96 61.70 -44.46
CA GLU A 2 -3.22 60.48 -44.12
C GLU A 2 -4.20 59.31 -44.17
N ALA A 3 -3.87 58.29 -44.94
CA ALA A 3 -4.65 57.07 -45.03
C ALA A 3 -4.23 56.17 -43.87
N ASP A 4 -5.13 55.99 -42.91
CA ASP A 4 -4.94 55.03 -41.83
C ASP A 4 -5.01 53.61 -42.42
N LYS A 5 -3.89 52.89 -42.41
CA LYS A 5 -3.81 51.51 -42.89
C LYS A 5 -3.66 50.58 -41.70
N THR A 6 -4.79 50.05 -41.25
CA THR A 6 -4.82 49.03 -40.21
C THR A 6 -4.44 47.67 -40.81
N VAL A 7 -3.32 47.11 -40.36
CA VAL A 7 -2.91 45.72 -40.68
C VAL A 7 -3.58 44.80 -39.68
N SER A 8 -4.52 43.97 -40.14
CA SER A 8 -5.17 42.94 -39.31
C SER A 8 -4.48 41.61 -39.53
N THR A 9 -3.79 41.09 -38.51
CA THR A 9 -3.29 39.71 -38.49
C THR A 9 -4.32 38.82 -37.81
N GLN A 10 -4.76 37.77 -38.50
CA GLN A 10 -5.57 36.71 -37.88
C GLN A 10 -4.62 35.84 -37.05
N ILE A 11 -4.65 36.01 -35.72
CA ILE A 11 -3.97 35.10 -34.81
C ILE A 11 -4.95 33.94 -34.55
N GLU A 12 -4.76 32.83 -35.26
CA GLU A 12 -5.40 31.57 -34.86
C GLU A 12 -4.69 31.04 -33.62
N VAL A 13 -5.35 31.16 -32.47
CA VAL A 13 -4.94 30.48 -31.24
C VAL A 13 -5.57 29.10 -31.30
N SER A 14 -4.81 28.09 -31.73
CA SER A 14 -5.22 26.70 -31.57
C SER A 14 -5.28 26.38 -30.07
N GLU A 15 -6.41 25.86 -29.59
CA GLU A 15 -6.47 25.29 -28.24
C GLU A 15 -5.46 24.14 -28.16
N ILE A 16 -4.60 24.16 -27.13
CA ILE A 16 -3.72 23.03 -26.84
C ILE A 16 -4.62 21.81 -26.64
N THR A 17 -4.46 20.80 -27.48
CA THR A 17 -5.15 19.52 -27.30
C THR A 17 -4.72 18.92 -25.98
N THR A 18 -5.58 19.00 -24.97
CA THR A 18 -5.40 18.28 -23.71
C THR A 18 -5.54 16.80 -23.98
N ALA A 19 -4.43 16.07 -23.96
CA ALA A 19 -4.45 14.62 -23.95
C ALA A 19 -4.73 14.14 -22.52
N PHE A 20 -5.75 13.30 -22.35
CA PHE A 20 -5.90 12.55 -21.11
C PHE A 20 -4.75 11.53 -21.02
N ALA A 21 -3.77 11.83 -20.17
CA ALA A 21 -2.71 10.89 -19.84
C ALA A 21 -3.25 9.91 -18.79
N THR A 22 -3.92 8.84 -19.21
CA THR A 22 -4.20 7.71 -18.34
C THR A 22 -2.97 6.82 -18.29
N GLN A 23 -2.16 6.95 -17.23
CA GLN A 23 -1.12 5.98 -16.93
C GLN A 23 -1.76 4.82 -16.17
N ILE A 24 -1.73 3.63 -16.75
CA ILE A 24 -2.15 2.42 -16.05
C ILE A 24 -1.04 2.09 -15.05
N VAL A 25 -1.30 2.32 -13.77
CA VAL A 25 -0.37 1.97 -12.70
C VAL A 25 -0.70 0.54 -12.23
N PRO A 26 0.27 -0.40 -12.27
CA PRO A 26 0.04 -1.74 -11.78
C PRO A 26 -0.20 -1.76 -10.27
N MET A 27 -1.13 -2.60 -9.82
CA MET A 27 -1.41 -2.84 -8.41
C MET A 27 -0.18 -3.44 -7.72
N PRO A 28 0.17 -3.02 -6.49
CA PRO A 28 1.28 -3.63 -5.76
C PRO A 28 1.03 -5.10 -5.43
N VAL A 29 2.11 -5.88 -5.37
CA VAL A 29 2.06 -7.29 -4.96
C VAL A 29 2.37 -7.37 -3.46
N CYS A 30 1.38 -7.77 -2.68
CA CYS A 30 1.51 -7.87 -1.22
C CYS A 30 1.77 -9.32 -0.78
N ARG A 31 2.63 -9.48 0.23
CA ARG A 31 2.93 -10.75 0.90
C ARG A 31 2.91 -10.59 2.40
N TYR A 32 2.62 -11.69 3.07
CA TYR A 32 2.68 -11.83 4.52
C TYR A 32 3.65 -12.95 4.87
N GLU A 33 4.55 -12.69 5.82
CA GLU A 33 5.60 -13.60 6.24
C GLU A 33 5.68 -13.63 7.77
N ILE A 34 5.99 -14.80 8.32
CA ILE A 34 6.31 -14.98 9.74
C ILE A 34 7.81 -15.28 9.82
N LEU A 35 8.55 -14.45 10.54
CA LEU A 35 10.00 -14.54 10.68
C LEU A 35 10.40 -14.90 12.11
N ASP A 36 11.53 -15.57 12.28
CA ASP A 36 12.02 -15.95 13.60
C ASP A 36 12.63 -14.75 14.34
N GLY A 37 12.08 -14.42 15.50
CA GLY A 37 12.53 -13.34 16.37
C GLY A 37 12.30 -11.91 15.87
N GLY A 38 12.76 -11.54 14.67
CA GLY A 38 12.80 -10.15 14.21
C GLY A 38 12.70 -9.94 12.69
N PRO A 39 12.80 -8.68 12.21
CA PRO A 39 12.52 -8.30 10.82
C PRO A 39 13.53 -8.84 9.78
N SER A 40 14.70 -9.27 10.24
CA SER A 40 15.74 -9.94 9.44
C SER A 40 15.82 -11.43 9.72
N GLY A 41 14.88 -11.97 10.49
CA GLY A 41 14.76 -13.37 10.81
C GLY A 41 14.50 -14.22 9.56
N GLN A 42 14.74 -15.52 9.68
CA GLN A 42 14.40 -16.47 8.63
C GLN A 42 12.90 -16.80 8.66
N PRO A 43 12.28 -17.11 7.52
CA PRO A 43 10.89 -17.56 7.48
C PRO A 43 10.66 -18.79 8.35
N VAL A 44 9.61 -18.74 9.18
CA VAL A 44 9.21 -19.83 10.08
C VAL A 44 8.16 -20.69 9.39
N GLN A 45 8.45 -21.99 9.26
CA GLN A 45 7.47 -22.97 8.78
C GLN A 45 6.76 -23.70 9.93
N PHE A 46 7.46 -23.90 11.05
CA PHE A 46 6.96 -24.58 12.23
C PHE A 46 7.40 -23.80 13.48
N GLY A 47 6.47 -23.56 14.39
CA GLY A 47 6.74 -22.85 15.64
C GLY A 47 6.57 -23.75 16.86
N THR A 48 7.28 -23.42 17.94
CA THR A 48 7.04 -24.01 19.28
C THR A 48 6.24 -23.04 20.14
N ILE A 49 5.41 -23.55 21.07
CA ILE A 49 4.66 -22.70 22.01
C ILE A 49 5.63 -21.84 22.80
N GLY A 50 5.40 -20.51 22.80
CA GLY A 50 6.25 -19.52 23.46
C GLY A 50 7.44 -19.04 22.61
N GLN A 51 7.64 -19.56 21.40
CA GLN A 51 8.62 -19.01 20.46
C GLN A 51 8.18 -17.61 20.01
N PRO A 52 9.03 -16.58 20.19
CA PRO A 52 8.74 -15.26 19.65
C PRO A 52 8.89 -15.26 18.13
N VAL A 53 7.87 -14.77 17.43
CA VAL A 53 7.88 -14.60 15.97
C VAL A 53 7.58 -13.17 15.58
N TYR A 54 8.02 -12.79 14.39
CA TYR A 54 7.85 -11.46 13.83
C TYR A 54 6.94 -11.51 12.60
N HIS A 55 5.82 -10.80 12.67
CA HIS A 55 4.85 -10.73 11.59
C HIS A 55 5.21 -9.59 10.64
N LYS A 56 5.39 -9.90 9.36
CA LYS A 56 5.82 -8.91 8.34
C LYS A 56 4.87 -8.90 7.17
N TRP A 57 4.29 -7.75 6.89
CA TRP A 57 3.55 -7.46 5.66
C TRP A 57 4.43 -6.60 4.76
N THR A 58 4.56 -7.00 3.50
CA THR A 58 5.33 -6.24 2.50
C THR A 58 4.49 -6.10 1.24
N CYS A 59 4.46 -4.91 0.64
CA CYS A 59 3.83 -4.66 -0.65
C CYS A 59 4.86 -4.05 -1.59
N ASP A 60 5.22 -4.77 -2.64
CA ASP A 60 6.17 -4.31 -3.66
C ASP A 60 5.39 -3.62 -4.79
N SER A 61 5.87 -2.44 -5.21
CA SER A 61 5.30 -1.67 -6.31
C SER A 61 6.41 -1.24 -7.28
N GLU A 62 6.07 -1.19 -8.57
CA GLU A 62 6.95 -0.60 -9.61
C GLU A 62 6.99 0.93 -9.52
N THR A 63 6.06 1.53 -8.80
CA THR A 63 5.94 2.99 -8.62
C THR A 63 6.33 3.40 -7.21
N VAL A 64 7.06 4.52 -7.12
CA VAL A 64 7.47 5.13 -5.84
C VAL A 64 6.33 6.01 -5.31
N ASP A 65 6.08 5.96 -4.00
CA ASP A 65 5.13 6.81 -3.26
C ASP A 65 3.69 6.85 -3.79
N THR A 66 3.29 5.86 -4.59
CA THR A 66 1.92 5.82 -5.16
C THR A 66 0.96 5.01 -4.29
N PHE A 67 1.48 4.01 -3.56
CA PHE A 67 0.67 3.12 -2.72
C PHE A 67 1.27 2.97 -1.33
N CYS A 68 0.39 2.85 -0.34
CA CYS A 68 0.74 2.45 1.03
C CYS A 68 -0.06 1.20 1.41
N ALA A 69 0.55 0.36 2.25
CA ALA A 69 -0.11 -0.82 2.79
C ALA A 69 -0.73 -0.52 4.15
N VAL A 70 -1.98 -0.90 4.36
CA VAL A 70 -2.66 -0.87 5.66
C VAL A 70 -3.30 -2.24 5.89
N VAL A 71 -3.10 -2.80 7.07
CA VAL A 71 -3.69 -4.10 7.45
C VAL A 71 -4.98 -3.80 8.18
N HIS A 72 -6.11 -4.19 7.58
CA HIS A 72 -7.43 -3.91 8.12
C HIS A 72 -7.82 -4.86 9.23
N SER A 73 -7.57 -6.16 9.12
CA SER A 73 -7.96 -7.18 10.11
C SER A 73 -7.06 -8.40 10.00
N CYS A 74 -6.87 -9.13 11.09
CA CYS A 74 -6.08 -10.36 11.13
C CYS A 74 -6.73 -11.36 12.10
N PHE A 75 -6.86 -12.61 11.67
CA PHE A 75 -7.38 -13.70 12.48
C PHE A 75 -6.52 -14.95 12.31
N VAL A 76 -6.45 -15.75 13.37
CA VAL A 76 -5.92 -17.10 13.34
C VAL A 76 -7.09 -18.06 13.21
N ASP A 77 -6.99 -19.00 12.29
CA ASP A 77 -8.00 -20.03 12.02
C ASP A 77 -7.33 -21.39 12.22
N ASP A 78 -7.96 -22.27 12.99
CA ASP A 78 -7.46 -23.62 13.25
C ASP A 78 -7.83 -24.62 12.14
N GLY A 79 -8.61 -24.19 11.14
CA GLY A 79 -9.13 -25.01 10.05
C GLY A 79 -10.32 -25.89 10.43
N ASN A 80 -10.72 -25.91 11.70
CA ASN A 80 -11.87 -26.66 12.23
C ASN A 80 -13.08 -25.75 12.52
N GLY A 81 -12.96 -24.46 12.20
CA GLY A 81 -14.03 -23.46 12.31
C GLY A 81 -13.86 -22.51 13.49
N ASP A 82 -12.87 -22.74 14.36
CA ASP A 82 -12.55 -21.82 15.45
C ASP A 82 -11.63 -20.72 14.93
N LYS A 83 -12.03 -19.47 15.20
CA LYS A 83 -11.31 -18.28 14.77
C LYS A 83 -11.05 -17.36 15.94
N VAL A 84 -9.83 -16.84 16.02
CA VAL A 84 -9.43 -15.84 16.99
C VAL A 84 -8.94 -14.61 16.25
N GLU A 85 -9.59 -13.48 16.50
CA GLU A 85 -9.19 -12.20 15.92
C GLU A 85 -8.00 -11.62 16.70
N LEU A 86 -6.94 -11.26 15.98
CA LEU A 86 -5.74 -10.61 16.52
C LEU A 86 -5.77 -9.10 16.31
N LEU A 87 -6.24 -8.66 15.13
CA LEU A 87 -6.42 -7.27 14.77
C LEU A 87 -7.89 -7.04 14.40
N ASN A 88 -8.52 -6.06 15.02
CA ASN A 88 -9.89 -5.63 14.67
C ASN A 88 -9.91 -4.96 13.29
N ALA A 89 -11.11 -4.60 12.80
CA ALA A 89 -11.33 -3.91 11.52
C ALA A 89 -10.58 -2.57 11.33
N ASP A 90 -10.09 -1.95 12.40
CA ASP A 90 -9.32 -0.70 12.32
C ASP A 90 -7.80 -0.98 12.30
N GLY A 91 -7.37 -2.24 12.16
CA GLY A 91 -5.96 -2.63 12.21
C GLY A 91 -5.34 -2.56 13.62
N CYS A 92 -6.16 -2.45 14.67
CA CYS A 92 -5.71 -2.33 16.05
C CYS A 92 -5.63 -3.70 16.74
N ALA A 93 -4.56 -3.94 17.49
CA ALA A 93 -4.39 -5.19 18.23
C ALA A 93 -5.42 -5.35 19.35
N LEU A 94 -6.09 -6.51 19.37
CA LEU A 94 -7.03 -6.89 20.42
C LEU A 94 -6.32 -7.43 21.66
N ASP A 95 -5.23 -8.19 21.47
CA ASP A 95 -4.37 -8.70 22.53
C ASP A 95 -2.90 -8.39 22.27
N LYS A 96 -2.37 -7.42 23.01
CA LYS A 96 -0.99 -6.93 22.90
C LYS A 96 0.06 -7.91 23.46
N PHE A 97 -0.35 -8.96 24.17
CA PHE A 97 0.57 -10.02 24.56
C PHE A 97 0.87 -10.97 23.41
N LEU A 98 -0.07 -11.13 22.46
CA LEU A 98 0.09 -11.99 21.29
C LEU A 98 0.66 -11.23 20.10
N LEU A 99 0.12 -10.03 19.82
CA LEU A 99 0.58 -9.18 18.73
C LEU A 99 0.45 -7.72 19.14
N ASN A 100 1.55 -6.96 19.07
CA ASN A 100 1.49 -5.53 19.27
C ASN A 100 0.80 -4.82 18.09
N ASN A 101 0.45 -3.54 18.28
CA ASN A 101 0.02 -2.71 17.16
C ASN A 101 1.08 -2.72 16.06
N LEU A 102 0.62 -2.72 14.82
CA LEU A 102 1.51 -2.75 13.66
C LEU A 102 2.26 -1.43 13.50
N GLU A 103 3.53 -1.55 13.14
CA GLU A 103 4.38 -0.41 12.81
C GLU A 103 4.47 -0.27 11.29
N TYR A 104 4.13 0.92 10.79
CA TYR A 104 4.22 1.26 9.37
C TYR A 104 5.44 2.18 9.19
N PRO A 105 6.51 1.73 8.50
CA PRO A 105 7.65 2.58 8.21
C PRO A 105 7.23 3.73 7.28
N THR A 106 7.78 4.92 7.55
CA THR A 106 7.63 6.14 6.73
C THR A 106 8.67 6.21 5.64
#